data_AF-A0A7C7VDF2-F1
#
_entry.id   AF-A0A7C7VDF2-F1
#
_cell.length_a   1.000
_cell.length_b   1.000
_cell.length_c   1.000
_cell.angle_alpha   90.00
_cell.angle_beta   90.00
_cell.angle_gamma   90.00
#
_symmetry.space_group_name_H-M   'P 1'
#
loop_
_entity.id
_entity.type
_entity.pdbx_description
1 polymer ?
#
loop_
_entity_poly.entity_id
_entity_poly.type
_entity_poly.pdbx_seq_one_letter_code
_entity_poly.pdbx_strand_id
1 'polypeptide(L)'
;GVSLKPISGAGEALTELAGQALLTFVTARPVKEPIEKWLSTILQGVPLQRINVIATGHHSAKGQVLRDLGIRYFVEDHLETCQELFDMGIGSIVFDQPWNRKYTPYLRVRSWTEIMALIR
;
A
#
# COMPACT_ATOMS: atom_id res chain seq x y z
N GLY A 1 15.78 16.89 -5.76
CA GLY A 1 14.89 16.33 -4.73
C GLY A 1 15.46 15.00 -4.29
N VAL A 2 15.52 14.73 -2.98
CA VAL A 2 16.03 13.46 -2.46
C VAL A 2 15.19 12.33 -3.06
N SER A 3 15.84 11.42 -3.79
CA SER A 3 15.17 10.24 -4.35
C SER A 3 14.75 9.34 -3.18
N LEU A 4 13.44 9.14 -3.02
CA LEU A 4 12.91 8.23 -2.00
C LEU A 4 13.41 6.82 -2.29
N LYS A 5 14.10 6.21 -1.33
CA LYS A 5 14.50 4.81 -1.44
C LYS A 5 13.31 3.91 -1.11
N PRO A 6 13.07 2.83 -1.86
CA PRO A 6 12.08 1.83 -1.47
C PRO A 6 12.48 1.21 -0.13
N ILE A 7 11.49 0.78 0.65
CA ILE A 7 11.72 -0.08 1.81
C ILE A 7 12.37 -1.38 1.31
N SER A 8 13.34 -1.91 2.06
CA SER A 8 14.04 -3.14 1.71
C SER A 8 13.08 -4.27 1.36
N GLY A 9 13.31 -4.96 0.25
CA GLY A 9 12.47 -6.05 -0.26
C GLY A 9 11.23 -5.61 -1.07
N ALA A 10 10.92 -4.31 -1.16
CA ALA A 10 9.71 -3.87 -1.86
C ALA A 10 9.69 -4.24 -3.34
N GLY A 11 10.80 -4.00 -4.06
CA GLY A 11 10.86 -4.26 -5.50
C GLY A 11 10.68 -5.74 -5.83
N GLU A 12 11.33 -6.63 -5.09
CA GLU A 12 11.24 -8.08 -5.25
C GLU A 12 9.82 -8.58 -4.96
N ALA A 13 9.26 -8.23 -3.79
CA ALA A 13 7.93 -8.66 -3.38
C ALA A 13 6.82 -8.13 -4.30
N LEU A 14 6.88 -6.85 -4.67
CA LEU A 14 5.89 -6.26 -5.59
C LEU A 14 5.99 -6.87 -6.99
N THR A 15 7.18 -7.21 -7.47
CA THR A 15 7.35 -7.90 -8.76
C THR A 15 6.74 -9.30 -8.72
N GLU A 16 6.94 -10.05 -7.63
CA GLU A 16 6.31 -11.36 -7.43
C GLU A 16 4.77 -11.24 -7.40
N LEU A 17 4.23 -10.27 -6.63
CA LEU A 17 2.80 -10.02 -6.55
C LEU A 17 2.19 -9.58 -7.89
N ALA A 18 2.93 -8.79 -8.67
CA ALA A 18 2.51 -8.38 -10.00
C ALA A 18 2.38 -9.56 -10.97
N GLY A 19 3.04 -10.69 -10.73
CA GLY A 19 2.83 -11.94 -11.46
C GLY A 19 1.47 -12.60 -11.17
N GLN A 20 0.85 -12.29 -10.03
CA GLN A 20 -0.35 -12.97 -9.54
C GLN A 20 -1.61 -12.08 -9.65
N ALA A 21 -1.50 -10.80 -9.28
CA ALA A 21 -2.62 -9.86 -9.28
C ALA A 21 -2.22 -8.45 -9.77
N LEU A 22 -3.22 -7.61 -10.05
CA LEU A 22 -3.01 -6.19 -10.32
C LEU A 22 -2.52 -5.49 -9.04
N LEU A 23 -1.35 -4.86 -9.10
CA LEU A 23 -0.87 -4.03 -7.98
C LEU A 23 -1.70 -2.75 -7.93
N THR A 24 -2.41 -2.52 -6.84
CA THR A 24 -3.20 -1.30 -6.64
C THR A 24 -2.64 -0.49 -5.49
N PHE A 25 -2.20 0.74 -5.78
CA PHE A 25 -1.65 1.69 -4.83
C PHE A 25 -2.66 2.82 -4.62
N VAL A 26 -3.22 2.92 -3.42
CA VAL A 26 -4.16 4.01 -3.06
C VAL A 26 -3.46 5.00 -2.14
N THR A 27 -3.31 6.25 -2.59
CA THR A 27 -2.51 7.27 -1.92
C THR A 27 -3.32 8.53 -1.61
N ALA A 28 -3.03 9.18 -0.48
CA ALA A 28 -3.59 10.48 -0.15
C ALA A 28 -2.91 11.64 -0.90
N ARG A 29 -1.90 11.37 -1.75
CA ARG A 29 -1.32 12.42 -2.60
C ARG A 29 -2.36 12.96 -3.58
N PRO A 30 -2.29 14.25 -3.94
CA PRO A 30 -3.27 14.88 -4.85
C PRO A 30 -3.11 14.44 -6.31
N VAL A 31 -1.92 13.97 -6.70
CA VAL A 31 -1.59 13.58 -8.07
C VAL A 31 -0.82 12.27 -8.07
N LYS A 32 -1.04 11.44 -9.09
CA LYS A 32 -0.54 10.06 -9.15
C LYS A 32 0.77 9.94 -9.94
N GLU A 33 1.02 10.85 -10.87
CA GLU A 33 2.12 10.82 -11.83
C GLU A 33 3.50 10.75 -11.15
N PRO A 34 3.77 11.47 -10.03
CA PRO A 34 5.05 11.31 -9.33
C PRO A 34 5.25 9.92 -8.73
N ILE A 35 4.17 9.28 -8.28
CA ILE A 35 4.22 7.92 -7.73
C ILE A 35 4.37 6.90 -8.86
N GLU A 36 3.60 7.03 -9.95
CA GLU A 36 3.74 6.17 -11.12
C GLU A 36 5.18 6.22 -11.67
N LYS A 37 5.76 7.43 -11.79
CA LYS A 37 7.15 7.59 -12.20
C LYS A 37 8.11 6.93 -11.22
N TRP A 38 7.94 7.13 -9.92
CA TRP A 38 8.80 6.49 -8.92
C TRP A 38 8.70 4.96 -8.94
N LEU A 39 7.48 4.41 -9.02
CA LEU A 39 7.23 2.97 -9.13
C LEU A 39 7.87 2.39 -10.39
N SER A 40 7.85 3.09 -11.53
CA SER A 40 8.51 2.62 -12.76
C SER A 40 10.02 2.45 -12.61
N THR A 41 10.67 3.20 -11.70
CA THR A 41 12.10 3.04 -11.42
C THR A 41 12.40 1.81 -10.57
N ILE A 42 11.43 1.38 -9.75
CA ILE A 42 11.55 0.24 -8.82
C ILE A 42 11.10 -1.05 -9.50
N LEU A 43 10.10 -0.98 -10.38
CA LEU A 43 9.39 -2.12 -10.98
C LEU A 43 9.68 -2.22 -12.49
N GLN A 44 10.96 -2.12 -12.88
CA GLN A 44 11.36 -2.05 -14.30
C GLN A 44 10.96 -3.28 -15.13
N GLY A 45 10.74 -4.44 -14.49
CA GLY A 45 10.28 -5.66 -15.15
C GLY A 45 8.76 -5.87 -15.13
N VAL A 46 7.99 -4.97 -14.51
CA VAL A 46 6.54 -5.12 -14.36
C VAL A 46 5.84 -4.31 -15.47
N PRO A 47 4.96 -4.93 -16.27
CA PRO A 47 4.17 -4.20 -17.26
C PRO A 47 3.32 -3.11 -16.61
N LEU A 48 3.25 -1.91 -17.19
CA LEU A 48 2.50 -0.79 -16.62
C LEU A 48 1.02 -1.12 -16.39
N GLN A 49 0.42 -2.00 -17.19
CA GLN A 49 -0.97 -2.45 -17.04
C GLN A 49 -1.18 -3.30 -15.77
N ARG A 50 -0.11 -3.74 -15.12
CA ARG A 50 -0.13 -4.45 -13.82
C ARG A 50 0.05 -3.51 -12.63
N ILE A 51 0.14 -2.20 -12.86
CA ILE A 51 0.30 -1.18 -11.83
C ILE A 51 -0.86 -0.18 -11.97
N ASN A 52 -1.68 -0.07 -10.93
CA ASN A 52 -2.75 0.90 -10.82
C ASN A 52 -2.46 1.84 -9.64
N VAL A 53 -2.41 3.15 -9.89
CA VAL A 53 -2.22 4.17 -8.86
C VAL A 53 -3.45 5.06 -8.79
N ILE A 54 -4.03 5.17 -7.60
CA ILE A 54 -5.20 6.00 -7.34
C ILE A 54 -4.81 7.08 -6.33
N ALA A 55 -4.78 8.32 -6.79
CA ALA A 55 -4.58 9.51 -5.97
C ALA A 55 -5.93 10.02 -5.46
N THR A 56 -6.13 9.95 -4.15
CA THR A 56 -7.39 10.35 -3.51
C THR A 56 -7.36 11.79 -2.99
N GLY A 57 -6.19 12.43 -2.95
CA GLY A 57 -5.98 13.77 -2.40
C GLY A 57 -6.10 13.90 -0.87
N HIS A 58 -6.85 13.02 -0.23
CA HIS A 58 -7.06 12.99 1.22
C HIS A 58 -7.14 11.55 1.75
N HIS A 59 -6.77 11.36 3.03
CA HIS A 59 -6.78 10.05 3.68
C HIS A 59 -8.17 9.43 3.78
N SER A 60 -9.17 10.22 4.20
CA SER A 60 -10.55 9.76 4.40
C SER A 60 -11.23 9.25 3.12
N ALA A 61 -10.76 9.69 1.94
CA ALA A 61 -11.29 9.24 0.65
C ALA A 61 -10.84 7.81 0.26
N LYS A 62 -9.81 7.24 0.90
CA LYS A 62 -9.33 5.88 0.59
C LYS A 62 -10.37 4.82 0.84
N GLY A 63 -11.15 4.96 1.92
CA GLY A 63 -12.14 3.95 2.31
C GLY A 63 -13.17 3.70 1.22
N GLN A 64 -13.74 4.76 0.63
CA GLN A 64 -14.74 4.60 -0.43
C GLN A 64 -14.13 3.94 -1.67
N VAL A 65 -12.94 4.40 -2.09
CA VAL A 65 -12.21 3.80 -3.22
C VAL A 65 -11.96 2.31 -3.02
N LEU A 66 -11.52 1.90 -1.81
CA LEU A 66 -11.25 0.49 -1.51
C LEU A 66 -12.54 -0.34 -1.53
N ARG A 67 -13.66 0.19 -1.04
CA ARG A 67 -14.98 -0.46 -1.12
C ARG A 67 -15.43 -0.65 -2.57
N ASP A 68 -15.34 0.40 -3.39
CA ASP A 68 -15.76 0.37 -4.79
C ASP A 68 -14.95 -0.65 -5.61
N LEU A 69 -13.69 -0.88 -5.23
CA LEU A 69 -12.80 -1.88 -5.84
C LEU A 69 -12.98 -3.29 -5.25
N GLY A 70 -13.81 -3.48 -4.22
CA GLY A 70 -13.98 -4.76 -3.53
C GLY A 70 -12.74 -5.23 -2.77
N ILE A 71 -11.85 -4.31 -2.37
CA ILE A 71 -10.62 -4.64 -1.63
C ILE A 71 -10.96 -4.96 -0.17
N ARG A 72 -10.59 -6.16 0.27
CA ARG A 72 -10.83 -6.65 1.63
C ARG A 72 -9.73 -6.34 2.63
N TYR A 73 -8.50 -6.20 2.16
CA TYR A 73 -7.31 -5.95 3.00
C TYR A 73 -6.49 -4.80 2.43
N PHE A 74 -5.95 -3.96 3.31
CA PHE A 74 -5.12 -2.82 2.89
C PHE A 74 -3.91 -2.65 3.81
N VAL A 75 -2.73 -2.46 3.20
CA VAL A 75 -1.47 -2.21 3.92
C VAL A 75 -1.26 -0.71 4.03
N GLU A 76 -1.16 -0.20 5.25
CA GLU A 76 -1.11 1.24 5.55
C GLU A 76 -0.27 1.49 6.82
N ASP A 77 0.44 2.61 6.87
CA ASP A 77 1.24 2.99 8.03
C ASP A 77 0.57 4.12 8.86
N HIS A 78 -0.39 4.83 8.28
CA HIS A 78 -1.18 5.86 8.97
C HIS A 78 -2.30 5.25 9.83
N LEU A 79 -2.15 5.34 11.15
CA LEU A 79 -3.04 4.64 12.11
C LEU A 79 -4.48 5.14 12.12
N GLU A 80 -4.71 6.43 11.90
CA GLU A 80 -6.07 6.98 11.81
C GLU A 80 -6.79 6.43 10.57
N THR A 81 -6.10 6.36 9.43
CA THR A 81 -6.62 5.67 8.23
C THR A 81 -6.88 4.20 8.50
N CYS A 82 -5.99 3.52 9.23
CA CYS A 82 -6.22 2.11 9.59
C CYS A 82 -7.50 1.92 10.42
N GLN A 83 -7.78 2.83 11.37
CA GLN A 83 -9.00 2.83 12.17
C GLN A 83 -10.23 3.08 11.32
N GLU A 84 -10.22 4.12 10.48
CA GLU A 84 -11.34 4.43 9.58
C GLU A 84 -11.69 3.24 8.68
N LEU A 85 -10.67 2.58 8.11
CA LEU A 85 -10.86 1.40 7.27
C LEU A 85 -11.41 0.20 8.06
N PHE A 86 -10.95 0.01 9.30
CA PHE A 86 -11.47 -1.04 10.17
C PHE A 86 -12.96 -0.82 10.49
N ASP A 87 -13.36 0.41 10.81
CA ASP A 87 -14.76 0.77 11.07
C ASP A 87 -15.65 0.56 9.84
N MET A 88 -15.04 0.59 8.64
CA MET A 88 -15.69 0.28 7.37
C MET A 88 -15.71 -1.21 7.00
N GLY A 89 -15.17 -2.09 7.85
CA GLY A 89 -15.08 -3.54 7.61
C GLY A 89 -13.95 -3.94 6.65
N ILE A 90 -13.00 -3.04 6.38
CA ILE A 90 -11.80 -3.34 5.57
C ILE A 90 -10.67 -3.74 6.53
N GLY A 91 -10.06 -4.89 6.27
CA GLY A 91 -8.96 -5.42 7.08
C GLY A 91 -7.68 -4.60 6.92
N SER A 92 -7.40 -3.71 7.88
CA SER A 92 -6.16 -2.94 7.93
C SER A 92 -4.97 -3.80 8.42
N ILE A 93 -3.90 -3.82 7.63
CA ILE A 93 -2.60 -4.39 8.01
C ILE A 93 -1.63 -3.24 8.21
N VAL A 94 -1.20 -3.01 9.44
CA VAL A 94 -0.31 -1.89 9.78
C VAL A 94 1.12 -2.22 9.36
N PHE A 95 1.71 -1.41 8.49
CA PHE A 95 3.14 -1.49 8.20
C PHE A 95 3.93 -0.72 9.27
N ASP A 96 4.82 -1.39 10.01
CA ASP A 96 5.58 -0.78 11.11
C ASP A 96 6.47 0.35 10.62
N GLN A 97 6.29 1.52 11.22
CA GLN A 97 7.09 2.71 10.99
C GLN A 97 7.32 3.44 12.32
N PRO A 98 8.42 4.20 12.47
CA PRO A 98 8.73 4.87 13.73
C PRO A 98 7.57 5.69 14.33
N TRP A 99 6.76 6.33 13.48
CA TRP A 99 5.63 7.18 13.89
C TRP A 99 4.38 6.41 14.34
N ASN A 100 4.28 5.10 14.06
CA ASN A 100 3.08 4.33 14.35
C ASN A 100 3.26 3.25 15.43
N ARG A 101 4.32 3.35 16.25
CA ARG A 101 4.67 2.36 17.30
C ARG A 101 3.86 2.47 18.61
N LYS A 102 2.69 3.09 18.56
CA LYS A 102 1.72 2.98 19.66
C LYS A 102 1.00 1.63 19.61
N TYR A 103 0.46 1.19 20.74
CA TYR A 103 -0.35 -0.03 20.80
C TYR A 103 -1.58 0.10 19.88
N THR A 104 -1.84 -0.96 19.12
CA THR A 104 -2.99 -1.08 18.22
C THR A 104 -3.49 -2.54 18.22
N PRO A 105 -4.80 -2.79 18.09
CA PRO A 105 -5.33 -4.15 17.99
C PRO A 105 -5.13 -4.78 16.59
N TYR A 106 -4.60 -4.03 15.62
CA TYR A 106 -4.43 -4.46 14.23
C TYR A 106 -3.25 -5.40 14.03
N LEU A 107 -3.36 -6.27 13.02
CA LEU A 107 -2.22 -7.02 12.51
C LEU A 107 -1.13 -6.05 12.08
N ARG A 108 0.11 -6.30 12.52
CA ARG A 108 1.27 -5.46 12.22
C ARG A 108 2.35 -6.28 11.55
N VAL A 109 2.85 -5.76 10.43
CA VAL A 109 3.97 -6.33 9.69
C VAL A 109 5.15 -5.37 9.69
N ARG A 110 6.38 -5.89 9.72
CA ARG A 110 7.62 -5.08 9.76
C ARG A 110 8.42 -5.12 8.47
N SER A 111 8.03 -5.99 7.54
CA SER A 111 8.79 -6.24 6.32
C SER A 111 7.90 -6.75 5.19
N TRP A 112 8.39 -6.65 3.96
CA TRP A 112 7.77 -7.28 2.81
C TRP A 112 7.74 -8.80 2.93
N THR A 113 8.74 -9.42 3.56
CA THR A 113 8.74 -10.86 3.84
C THR A 113 7.54 -11.28 4.69
N GLU A 114 7.20 -10.49 5.71
CA GLU A 114 6.01 -10.75 6.53
C GLU A 114 4.71 -10.57 5.74
N ILE A 115 4.62 -9.57 4.83
CA ILE A 115 3.48 -9.44 3.92
C ILE A 115 3.34 -10.68 3.04
N MET A 116 4.44 -11.12 2.41
CA MET A 116 4.42 -12.29 1.52
C MET A 116 4.03 -13.57 2.26
N ALA A 117 4.37 -13.69 3.55
CA ALA A 117 3.97 -14.83 4.37
C ALA A 117 2.46 -14.88 4.67
N LEU A 118 1.74 -13.75 4.58
CA LEU A 118 0.27 -13.70 4.79
C LEU A 118 -0.54 -14.11 3.55
N ILE A 119 0.10 -14.12 2.38
CA ILE A 119 -0.55 -14.36 1.08
C ILE A 119 -0.37 -15.81 0.61
N ARG A 120 0.52 -16.57 1.27
CA ARG A 120 0.82 -17.97 0.97
C ARG A 120 -0.17 -18.93 1.59
#